data_AF-A0A5C7PHU7-F1
#
_entry.id   AF-A0A5C7PHU7-F1
#
_cell.length_a   1.000
_cell.length_b   1.000
_cell.length_c   1.000
_cell.angle_alpha   90.00
_cell.angle_beta   90.00
_cell.angle_gamma   90.00
#
_symmetry.space_group_name_H-M   'P 1'
#
loop_
_entity.id
_entity.type
_entity.pdbx_description
1 polymer ?
#
loop_
_entity_poly.entity_id
_entity_poly.type
_entity_poly.pdbx_seq_one_letter_code
_entity_poly.pdbx_strand_id
1 'polypeptide(L)'
;MDPNPNISMDEASVLLGVSVPNLRKMRAAHLTEGQGWIPDPDDSRRILLTPEGVQVLRTAIGLSSEAKAEKDAPAPEPEAARKPVVETMTVVSCRRRFPNGEIKHFANPRVIQARRANGEIVFVRVAESRNFIPKLQDGSPMTLEAMWDGEPPNWSLVGRCPRFEGRY
;
A
#
# COMPACT_ATOMS: atom_id res chain seq x y z
N MET A 1 12.11 11.52 35.73
CA MET A 1 11.83 10.82 34.46
C MET A 1 12.78 11.41 33.45
N ASP A 2 13.82 10.66 33.09
CA ASP A 2 14.80 11.12 32.10
C ASP A 2 14.11 11.28 30.74
N PRO A 3 14.44 12.34 29.97
CA PRO A 3 13.96 12.45 28.60
C PRO A 3 14.51 11.24 27.84
N ASN A 4 13.61 10.50 27.16
CA ASN A 4 13.98 9.35 26.34
C ASN A 4 15.22 9.69 25.48
N PRO A 5 16.21 8.79 25.37
CA PRO A 5 17.37 9.03 24.51
C PRO A 5 16.90 9.25 23.07
N ASN A 6 17.65 10.02 22.30
CA ASN A 6 17.40 10.18 20.87
C ASN A 6 17.44 8.79 20.22
N ILE A 7 16.41 8.45 19.45
CA ILE A 7 16.26 7.10 18.89
C ILE A 7 16.53 7.11 17.39
N SER A 8 17.05 6.01 16.88
CA SER A 8 17.24 5.83 15.44
C SER A 8 15.90 5.71 14.71
N MET A 9 15.91 5.94 13.38
CA MET A 9 14.73 5.75 12.54
C MET A 9 14.20 4.31 12.57
N ASP A 10 15.07 3.32 12.77
CA ASP A 10 14.69 1.91 12.84
C ASP A 10 13.97 1.61 14.16
N GLU A 11 14.48 2.13 15.28
CA GLU A 11 13.81 2.03 16.58
C GLU A 11 12.47 2.78 16.59
N ALA A 12 12.42 3.96 15.98
CA ALA A 12 11.19 4.72 15.82
C ALA A 12 10.16 3.98 14.94
N SER A 13 10.62 3.22 13.93
CA SER A 13 9.76 2.39 13.09
C SER A 13 9.06 1.31 13.91
N VAL A 14 9.79 0.64 14.79
CA VAL A 14 9.23 -0.36 15.70
C VAL A 14 8.28 0.29 16.71
N LEU A 15 8.67 1.42 17.29
CA LEU A 15 7.91 2.09 18.35
C LEU A 15 6.60 2.71 17.84
N LEU A 16 6.56 3.19 16.60
CA LEU A 16 5.39 3.80 15.99
C LEU A 16 4.58 2.83 15.12
N GLY A 17 5.07 1.62 14.87
CA GLY A 17 4.40 0.63 14.01
C GLY A 17 4.31 1.05 12.54
N VAL A 18 5.20 1.93 12.08
CA VAL A 18 5.20 2.50 10.72
C VAL A 18 6.51 2.16 10.03
N SER A 19 6.45 1.78 8.75
CA SER A 19 7.65 1.44 7.98
C SER A 19 8.63 2.61 7.85
N VAL A 20 9.93 2.32 7.87
CA VAL A 20 11.02 3.32 7.73
C VAL A 20 10.83 4.24 6.51
N PRO A 21 10.42 3.77 5.30
CA PRO A 21 10.17 4.67 4.17
C PRO A 21 9.04 5.67 4.42
N ASN A 22 7.99 5.27 5.13
CA ASN A 22 6.90 6.18 5.50
C ASN A 22 7.35 7.17 6.58
N LEU A 23 8.12 6.73 7.58
CA LEU A 23 8.72 7.65 8.56
C LEU A 23 9.64 8.69 7.91
N ARG A 24 10.39 8.33 6.87
CA ARG A 24 11.20 9.30 6.10
C ARG A 24 10.35 10.37 5.44
N LYS A 25 9.20 9.99 4.85
CA LYS A 25 8.24 10.94 4.27
C LYS A 25 7.62 11.83 5.34
N MET A 26 7.21 11.25 6.47
CA MET A 26 6.60 12.00 7.58
C MET A 26 7.59 12.97 8.22
N ARG A 27 8.86 12.55 8.39
CA ARG A 27 9.94 13.45 8.83
C ARG A 27 10.08 14.64 7.89
N ALA A 28 10.16 14.40 6.58
CA ALA A 28 10.31 15.48 5.60
C ALA A 28 9.10 16.43 5.56
N ALA A 29 7.91 15.95 5.94
CA ALA A 29 6.67 16.73 5.92
C ALA A 29 6.39 17.49 7.24
N HIS A 30 6.79 16.93 8.38
CA HIS A 30 6.33 17.39 9.70
C HIS A 30 7.46 17.76 10.68
N LEU A 31 8.72 17.41 10.39
CA LEU A 31 9.83 17.65 11.30
C LEU A 31 10.86 18.60 10.71
N THR A 32 11.27 19.58 11.52
CA THR A 32 12.36 20.49 11.23
C THR A 32 13.66 19.96 11.82
N GLU A 33 14.77 20.09 11.09
CA GLU A 33 16.11 19.76 11.56
C GLU A 33 16.48 20.59 12.80
N GLY A 34 17.07 19.95 13.81
CA GLY A 34 17.44 20.58 15.08
C GLY A 34 16.35 20.59 16.15
N GLN A 35 15.07 20.48 15.77
CA GLN A 35 13.95 20.35 16.72
C GLN A 35 13.39 18.93 16.77
N GLY A 36 13.08 18.34 15.61
CA GLY A 36 12.46 17.02 15.51
C GLY A 36 13.42 15.88 15.21
N TRP A 37 14.61 16.20 14.67
CA TRP A 37 15.65 15.24 14.39
C TRP A 37 17.01 15.92 14.34
N ILE A 38 18.05 15.16 14.66
CA ILE A 38 19.44 15.59 14.60
C ILE A 38 20.29 14.54 13.87
N PRO A 39 21.33 14.94 13.15
CA PRO A 39 22.33 13.98 12.66
C PRO A 39 23.04 13.34 13.85
N ASP A 40 23.37 12.06 13.71
CA ASP A 40 24.13 11.32 14.72
C ASP A 40 25.55 11.91 14.84
N PRO A 41 26.04 12.23 16.05
CA PRO A 41 27.37 12.78 16.26
C PRO A 41 28.50 11.82 15.83
N ASP A 42 28.25 10.51 15.83
CA ASP A 42 29.24 9.49 15.44
C ASP A 42 29.19 9.15 13.94
N ASP A 43 28.04 9.34 13.29
CA ASP A 43 27.85 9.08 11.85
C ASP A 43 26.84 10.05 11.24
N SER A 44 27.31 11.11 10.59
CA SER A 44 26.47 12.15 9.99
C SER A 44 25.48 11.65 8.91
N ARG A 45 25.60 10.39 8.45
CA ARG A 45 24.63 9.76 7.54
C ARG A 45 23.41 9.20 8.27
N ARG A 46 23.51 9.00 9.59
CA ARG A 46 22.42 8.52 10.44
C ARG A 46 21.67 9.69 11.02
N ILE A 47 20.37 9.51 11.13
CA ILE A 47 19.45 10.52 11.64
C ILE A 47 18.78 9.96 12.87
N LEU A 48 18.94 10.68 13.97
CA LEU A 48 18.32 10.38 15.25
C LEU A 48 17.10 11.29 15.42
N LEU A 49 15.98 10.72 15.84
CA LEU A 49 14.78 11.46 16.18
C LEU A 49 14.86 11.90 17.64
N THR A 50 14.55 13.17 17.86
CA THR A 50 14.40 13.70 19.21
C THR A 50 13.07 13.21 19.80
N PRO A 51 12.92 13.18 21.13
CA PRO A 51 11.66 12.85 21.78
C PRO A 51 10.48 13.73 21.31
N GLU A 52 10.75 15.01 21.08
CA GLU A 52 9.77 15.96 20.52
C GLU A 52 9.36 15.57 19.09
N GLY A 53 10.32 15.20 18.25
CA GLY A 53 10.03 14.73 16.89
C GLY A 53 9.21 13.44 16.87
N VAL A 54 9.49 12.51 17.79
CA VAL A 54 8.70 11.29 17.94
C VAL A 54 7.27 11.61 18.39
N GLN A 55 7.07 12.60 19.28
CA GLN A 55 5.72 13.04 19.67
C GLN A 55 4.96 13.68 18.51
N VAL A 56 5.59 14.55 17.73
CA VAL A 56 4.97 15.15 16.54
C VAL A 56 4.58 14.06 15.54
N LEU A 57 5.43 13.05 15.35
CA LEU A 57 5.13 11.89 14.50
C LEU A 57 3.99 11.05 15.07
N ARG A 58 3.92 10.81 16.39
CA ARG A 58 2.77 10.12 17.03
C ARG A 58 1.46 10.84 16.75
N THR A 59 1.43 12.16 16.93
CA THR A 59 0.26 12.98 16.64
C THR A 59 -0.11 12.94 15.16
N ALA A 60 0.87 13.00 14.27
CA ALA A 60 0.65 12.90 12.82
C ALA A 60 0.11 11.52 12.38
N ILE A 61 0.44 10.44 13.10
CA ILE A 61 -0.08 9.09 12.87
C ILE A 61 -1.50 8.93 13.47
N GLY A 62 -1.95 9.86 14.31
CA GLY A 62 -3.24 9.78 15.02
C GLY A 62 -3.16 8.96 16.32
N LEU A 63 -1.96 8.67 16.82
CA LEU A 63 -1.74 8.08 18.14
C LEU A 63 -1.73 9.20 19.19
N SER A 64 -2.92 9.74 19.51
CA SER A 64 -3.08 10.75 20.57
C SER A 64 -2.78 10.14 21.95
N SER A 65 -1.96 10.85 22.74
CA SER A 65 -1.43 10.40 24.02
C SER A 65 -2.29 10.74 25.25
N GLU A 66 -3.56 11.16 25.10
CA GLU A 66 -4.42 11.42 26.27
C GLU A 66 -5.75 10.70 26.19
N ALA A 67 -5.89 9.70 27.07
CA ALA A 67 -7.18 9.20 27.52
C ALA A 67 -7.86 10.27 28.38
N LYS A 68 -9.01 10.78 27.93
CA LYS A 68 -10.09 11.25 28.80
C LYS A 68 -11.43 10.75 28.26
N ALA A 69 -12.19 10.21 29.21
CA ALA A 69 -13.40 9.41 29.08
C ALA A 69 -14.66 10.19 28.64
N GLU A 70 -15.73 9.41 28.43
CA GLU A 70 -17.10 9.73 27.95
C GLU A 70 -17.23 9.82 26.43
N LYS A 71 -18.12 9.08 25.73
CA LYS A 71 -19.37 8.40 26.11
C LYS A 71 -19.73 7.40 25.00
N ASP A 72 -20.32 6.27 25.37
CA ASP A 72 -21.14 5.36 24.56
C ASP A 72 -20.80 5.23 23.06
N ALA A 73 -19.86 4.36 22.75
CA ALA A 73 -19.95 3.56 21.53
C ALA A 73 -19.79 2.10 21.94
N PRO A 74 -20.70 1.19 21.56
CA PRO A 74 -20.55 -0.23 21.90
C PRO A 74 -19.21 -0.69 21.33
N ALA A 75 -18.50 -1.48 22.14
CA ALA A 75 -17.20 -2.06 21.79
C ALA A 75 -17.20 -2.51 20.32
N PRO A 76 -16.20 -2.15 19.50
CA PRO A 76 -16.06 -2.80 18.21
C PRO A 76 -15.87 -4.28 18.51
N GLU A 77 -16.90 -5.07 18.21
CA GLU A 77 -16.82 -6.52 18.19
C GLU A 77 -15.51 -6.91 17.49
N PRO A 78 -14.79 -7.93 18.00
CA PRO A 78 -13.52 -8.36 17.42
C PRO A 78 -13.73 -8.51 15.92
N GLU A 79 -13.02 -7.67 15.16
CA GLU A 79 -13.18 -7.44 13.74
C GLU A 79 -13.38 -8.79 13.05
N ALA A 80 -14.66 -9.13 12.84
CA ALA A 80 -15.04 -10.45 12.39
C ALA A 80 -14.29 -10.66 11.09
N ALA A 81 -13.35 -11.62 11.09
CA ALA A 81 -12.46 -11.94 9.98
C ALA A 81 -13.20 -11.68 8.67
N ARG A 82 -12.98 -10.49 8.09
CA ARG A 82 -13.80 -10.02 6.97
C ARG A 82 -13.61 -11.06 5.91
N LYS A 83 -14.66 -11.83 5.61
CA LYS A 83 -14.56 -12.92 4.65
C LYS A 83 -13.92 -12.34 3.39
N PRO A 84 -12.94 -13.02 2.79
CA PRO A 84 -12.31 -12.54 1.57
C PRO A 84 -13.41 -12.22 0.56
N VAL A 85 -13.50 -10.95 0.17
CA VAL A 85 -14.51 -10.50 -0.80
C VAL A 85 -14.02 -10.94 -2.16
N VAL A 86 -14.66 -11.95 -2.72
CA VAL A 86 -14.42 -12.37 -4.10
C VAL A 86 -15.44 -11.67 -4.99
N GLU A 87 -14.96 -10.95 -6.00
CA GLU A 87 -15.80 -10.21 -6.94
C GLU A 87 -15.39 -10.53 -8.38
N THR A 88 -16.39 -10.67 -9.25
CA THR A 88 -16.17 -10.75 -10.70
C THR A 88 -15.96 -9.35 -11.26
N MET A 89 -14.83 -9.14 -11.92
CA MET A 89 -14.41 -7.86 -12.48
C MET A 89 -14.12 -7.98 -13.97
N THR A 90 -14.26 -6.85 -14.66
CA THR A 90 -14.06 -6.76 -16.10
C THR A 90 -12.72 -6.11 -16.41
N VAL A 91 -11.85 -6.80 -17.13
CA VAL A 91 -10.51 -6.32 -17.47
C VAL A 91 -10.58 -5.05 -18.30
N VAL A 92 -9.84 -4.03 -17.87
CA VAL A 92 -9.64 -2.79 -18.61
C VAL A 92 -8.25 -2.84 -19.20
N SER A 93 -8.16 -2.87 -20.53
CA SER A 93 -6.87 -2.87 -21.22
C SER A 93 -6.83 -1.81 -22.30
N CYS A 94 -5.74 -1.04 -22.31
CA CYS A 94 -5.41 -0.12 -23.38
C CYS A 94 -4.05 -0.53 -23.94
N ARG A 95 -4.04 -1.08 -25.17
CA ARG A 95 -2.80 -1.45 -25.84
C ARG A 95 -2.01 -0.18 -26.13
N ARG A 96 -0.85 -0.01 -25.49
CA ARG A 96 -0.01 1.19 -25.62
C ARG A 96 1.41 0.81 -26.01
N ARG A 97 2.06 1.67 -26.79
CA ARG A 97 3.49 1.60 -27.07
C ARG A 97 4.26 2.24 -25.91
N PHE A 98 5.16 1.48 -25.30
CA PHE A 98 5.99 1.94 -24.20
C PHE A 98 7.31 2.55 -24.71
N PRO A 99 8.03 3.36 -23.90
CA PRO A 99 9.27 4.03 -24.32
C PRO A 99 10.36 3.07 -24.83
N ASN A 100 10.33 1.81 -24.39
CA ASN A 100 11.23 0.75 -24.84
C ASN A 100 10.80 0.10 -26.18
N GLY A 101 9.79 0.65 -26.85
CA GLY A 101 9.29 0.17 -28.14
C GLY A 101 8.32 -1.00 -28.05
N GLU A 102 8.14 -1.62 -26.88
CA GLU A 102 7.23 -2.75 -26.71
C GLU A 102 5.76 -2.30 -26.72
N ILE A 103 4.90 -3.14 -27.29
CA ILE A 103 3.45 -2.94 -27.27
C ILE A 103 2.86 -3.87 -26.21
N LYS A 104 2.39 -3.31 -25.11
CA LYS A 104 1.81 -4.08 -23.99
C LYS A 104 0.46 -3.50 -23.57
N HIS A 105 -0.35 -4.33 -22.92
CA HIS A 105 -1.63 -3.92 -22.35
C HIS A 105 -1.49 -3.29 -20.97
N PHE A 106 -0.43 -3.64 -20.25
CA PHE A 106 -0.19 -3.23 -18.87
C PHE A 106 1.28 -2.81 -18.70
N ALA A 107 1.50 -1.76 -17.91
CA ALA A 107 2.84 -1.24 -17.65
C ALA A 107 3.65 -2.17 -16.72
N ASN A 108 2.97 -2.75 -15.72
CA ASN A 108 3.58 -3.67 -14.78
C ASN A 108 3.17 -5.12 -15.14
N PRO A 109 4.13 -6.04 -15.34
CA PRO A 109 3.81 -7.42 -15.70
C PRO A 109 3.09 -8.20 -14.59
N ARG A 110 2.97 -7.67 -13.36
CA ARG A 110 2.31 -8.34 -12.24
C ARG A 110 1.02 -7.65 -11.80
N VAL A 111 0.58 -6.63 -12.53
CA VAL A 111 -0.62 -5.86 -12.17
C VAL A 111 -1.41 -5.54 -13.43
N ILE A 112 -2.70 -5.83 -13.39
CA ILE A 112 -3.67 -5.46 -14.43
C ILE A 112 -4.69 -4.47 -13.87
N GLN A 113 -5.38 -3.76 -14.75
CA GLN A 113 -6.51 -2.92 -14.39
C GLN A 113 -7.80 -3.68 -14.65
N ALA A 114 -8.73 -3.65 -13.69
CA ALA A 114 -10.05 -4.23 -13.82
C ALA A 114 -11.10 -3.25 -13.31
N ARG A 115 -12.30 -3.34 -13.87
CA ARG A 115 -13.45 -2.52 -13.52
C ARG A 115 -14.45 -3.38 -12.76
N ARG A 116 -14.83 -2.90 -11.59
CA ARG A 116 -15.84 -3.49 -10.71
C ARG A 116 -17.25 -3.27 -11.25
N ALA A 117 -18.24 -3.96 -10.69
CA ALA A 117 -19.64 -3.80 -11.09
C ALA A 117 -20.17 -2.36 -10.84
N ASN A 118 -19.62 -1.68 -9.83
CA ASN A 118 -19.94 -0.28 -9.50
C ASN A 118 -19.25 0.75 -10.44
N GLY A 119 -18.46 0.31 -11.41
CA GLY A 119 -17.73 1.17 -12.36
C GLY A 119 -16.33 1.62 -11.89
N GLU A 120 -15.94 1.31 -10.66
CA GLU A 120 -14.62 1.64 -10.11
C GLU A 120 -13.50 0.86 -10.81
N ILE A 121 -12.39 1.54 -11.15
CA ILE A 121 -11.20 0.91 -11.71
C ILE A 121 -10.22 0.59 -10.59
N VAL A 122 -9.89 -0.68 -10.45
CA VAL A 122 -8.95 -1.19 -9.45
C VAL A 122 -7.76 -1.90 -10.09
N PHE A 123 -6.69 -2.03 -9.33
CA PHE A 123 -5.49 -2.76 -9.73
C PHE A 123 -5.52 -4.18 -9.15
N VAL A 124 -5.43 -5.19 -10.01
CA VAL A 124 -5.43 -6.60 -9.63
C VAL A 124 -4.05 -7.19 -9.82
N ARG A 125 -3.49 -7.79 -8.77
CA ARG A 125 -2.23 -8.54 -8.81
C ARG A 125 -2.45 -9.86 -9.57
N VAL A 126 -1.52 -10.14 -10.47
CA VAL A 126 -1.47 -11.39 -11.24
C VAL A 126 -0.05 -11.95 -11.21
N ALA A 127 0.09 -13.27 -11.42
CA ALA A 127 1.40 -13.90 -11.48
C ALA A 127 2.28 -13.30 -12.59
N GLU A 128 1.74 -13.17 -13.80
CA GLU A 128 2.40 -12.53 -14.94
C GLU A 128 1.39 -12.21 -16.05
N SER A 129 1.45 -10.99 -16.59
CA SER A 129 0.50 -10.42 -17.55
C SER A 129 1.03 -10.36 -18.99
N ARG A 130 2.21 -10.96 -19.28
CA ARG A 130 2.87 -10.86 -20.59
C ARG A 130 2.03 -11.42 -21.74
N ASN A 131 1.31 -12.52 -21.48
CA ASN A 131 0.41 -13.18 -22.44
C ASN A 131 -1.05 -13.14 -21.98
N PHE A 132 -1.43 -12.13 -21.19
CA PHE A 132 -2.79 -12.00 -20.66
C PHE A 132 -3.81 -11.84 -21.79
N ILE A 133 -4.97 -12.48 -21.70
CA ILE A 133 -6.12 -12.24 -22.61
C ILE A 133 -6.99 -11.12 -22.03
N PRO A 134 -6.92 -9.88 -22.54
CA PRO A 134 -7.77 -8.80 -22.03
C PRO A 134 -9.17 -8.79 -22.63
N LYS A 135 -9.38 -9.49 -23.76
CA LYS A 135 -10.62 -9.53 -24.51
C LYS A 135 -10.89 -10.95 -25.01
N LEU A 136 -12.14 -11.35 -24.98
CA LEU A 136 -12.62 -12.59 -25.57
C LEU A 136 -12.51 -12.56 -27.11
N GLN A 137 -12.72 -13.72 -27.75
CA GLN A 137 -12.64 -13.85 -29.22
C GLN A 137 -13.65 -12.96 -29.96
N ASP A 138 -14.80 -12.67 -29.35
CA ASP A 138 -15.83 -11.75 -29.85
C ASP A 138 -15.48 -10.27 -29.66
N GLY A 139 -14.33 -9.96 -29.04
CA GLY A 139 -13.87 -8.61 -28.76
C GLY A 139 -14.42 -8.00 -27.47
N SER A 140 -15.31 -8.70 -26.75
CA SER A 140 -15.80 -8.26 -25.45
C SER A 140 -14.69 -8.31 -24.39
N PRO A 141 -14.72 -7.44 -23.37
CA PRO A 141 -13.71 -7.46 -22.31
C PRO A 141 -13.75 -8.76 -21.51
N MET A 142 -12.58 -9.30 -21.15
CA MET A 142 -12.46 -10.49 -20.32
C MET A 142 -12.98 -10.22 -18.89
N THR A 143 -13.66 -11.19 -18.28
CA THR A 143 -13.99 -11.16 -16.85
C THR A 143 -13.07 -12.07 -16.05
N LEU A 144 -12.83 -11.72 -14.79
CA LEU A 144 -12.00 -12.48 -13.86
C LEU A 144 -12.56 -12.38 -12.45
N GLU A 145 -12.23 -13.36 -11.62
CA GLU A 145 -12.51 -13.30 -10.19
C GLU A 145 -11.29 -12.73 -9.46
N ALA A 146 -11.51 -11.72 -8.61
CA ALA A 146 -10.47 -11.14 -7.77
C ALA A 146 -10.91 -11.14 -6.30
N MET A 147 -9.95 -11.36 -5.42
CA MET A 147 -10.14 -11.38 -3.96
C MET A 147 -9.54 -10.13 -3.34
N TRP A 148 -10.24 -9.54 -2.36
CA TRP A 148 -9.74 -8.42 -1.58
C TRP A 148 -8.88 -8.88 -0.40
N ASP A 149 -7.64 -8.41 -0.34
CA ASP A 149 -6.58 -8.87 0.57
C ASP A 149 -6.25 -7.85 1.69
N GLY A 150 -6.88 -6.67 1.70
CA GLY A 150 -6.74 -5.68 2.79
C GLY A 150 -5.62 -4.64 2.67
N GLU A 151 -4.59 -4.81 1.83
CA GLU A 151 -3.52 -3.77 1.59
C GLU A 151 -3.20 -3.44 0.11
N PRO A 152 -2.97 -2.16 -0.27
CA PRO A 152 -2.81 -1.77 -1.68
C PRO A 152 -1.61 -2.43 -2.40
N PRO A 153 -1.72 -2.81 -3.69
CA PRO A 153 -2.97 -3.00 -4.44
C PRO A 153 -3.70 -4.24 -3.92
N ASN A 154 -4.86 -4.03 -3.30
CA ASN A 154 -5.52 -5.02 -2.44
C ASN A 154 -6.38 -6.04 -3.19
N TRP A 155 -6.30 -6.12 -4.52
CA TRP A 155 -7.00 -7.15 -5.27
C TRP A 155 -6.00 -8.16 -5.82
N SER A 156 -6.24 -9.44 -5.59
CA SER A 156 -5.47 -10.53 -6.18
C SER A 156 -6.35 -11.42 -7.04
N LEU A 157 -5.84 -11.85 -8.19
CA LEU A 157 -6.56 -12.78 -9.06
C LEU A 157 -6.80 -14.11 -8.34
N VAL A 158 -8.04 -14.58 -8.39
CA VAL A 158 -8.42 -15.92 -7.95
C VAL A 158 -8.19 -16.90 -9.10
N GLY A 159 -7.41 -17.96 -8.84
CA GLY A 159 -7.16 -19.01 -9.82
C GLY A 159 -6.09 -18.68 -10.85
N ARG A 160 -6.24 -19.23 -12.07
CA ARG A 160 -5.23 -19.10 -13.13
C ARG A 160 -5.44 -17.83 -13.95
N CYS A 161 -4.33 -17.21 -14.31
CA CYS A 161 -4.29 -16.06 -15.20
C CYS A 161 -4.78 -16.45 -16.60
N PRO A 162 -5.84 -15.80 -17.14
CA PRO A 162 -6.26 -16.03 -18.52
C PRO A 162 -5.14 -15.69 -19.50
N ARG A 163 -4.77 -16.65 -20.36
CA ARG A 163 -3.63 -16.54 -21.27
C ARG A 163 -3.98 -16.95 -22.69
N PHE A 164 -3.43 -16.24 -23.68
CA PHE A 164 -3.54 -16.62 -25.09
C PHE A 164 -2.95 -18.01 -25.30
N GLU A 165 -3.57 -18.82 -26.15
CA GLU A 165 -3.03 -20.12 -26.53
C GLU A 165 -1.68 -19.93 -27.23
N GLY A 166 -0.62 -20.51 -26.67
CA GLY A 166 0.75 -20.37 -27.16
C GLY A 166 1.75 -21.16 -26.31
N ARG A 167 2.96 -21.40 -26.83
CA ARG A 167 4.00 -22.19 -26.13
C ARG A 167 4.55 -21.42 -24.93
N TYR A 168 4.47 -22.06 -23.77
CA TYR A 168 4.96 -21.60 -22.47
C TYR A 168 6.48 -21.62 -22.38
#